data_AF-A0A9E4R6F6-F1
#
_entry.id   AF-A0A9E4R6F6-F1
#
_cell.length_a   1.000
_cell.length_b   1.000
_cell.length_c   1.000
_cell.angle_alpha   90.00
_cell.angle_beta   90.00
_cell.angle_gamma   90.00
#
_symmetry.space_group_name_H-M   'P 1'
#
loop_
_entity.id
_entity.type
_entity.pdbx_description
1 polymer ?
#
loop_
_entity_poly.entity_id
_entity_poly.type
_entity_poly.pdbx_seq_one_letter_code
_entity_poly.pdbx_strand_id
1 'polypeptide(L)' 'MPKRVNRAIELLEQGQPIYYTGAHSGAVLNYEEGLKMSKTWADYINVGMEHGAFDMAGLDQFMRGLID' A
#
# COMPACT_ATOMS: atom_id res chain seq x y z
N MET A 1 -20.04 9.69 1.06
CA MET A 1 -19.00 9.44 2.08
C MET A 1 -18.61 7.96 1.99
N PRO A 2 -17.33 7.61 2.17
CA PRO A 2 -16.91 6.21 2.20
C PRO A 2 -17.62 5.47 3.34
N LYS A 3 -18.05 4.23 3.08
CA LYS A 3 -18.74 3.36 4.05
C LYS A 3 -17.76 2.54 4.89
N ARG A 4 -16.53 2.34 4.40
CA ARG A 4 -15.44 1.64 5.12
C ARG A 4 -14.20 2.52 5.16
N VAL A 5 -13.35 2.29 6.18
CA VAL A 5 -11.98 2.84 6.19
C VAL A 5 -11.15 2.22 5.06
N ASN A 6 -11.30 0.91 4.83
CA ASN A 6 -10.62 0.21 3.76
C ASN A 6 -11.46 0.26 2.47
N ARG A 7 -11.02 1.09 1.52
CA ARG A 7 -11.64 1.25 0.21
C ARG A 7 -11.72 -0.05 -0.59
N ALA A 8 -10.70 -0.91 -0.54
CA ALA A 8 -10.70 -2.16 -1.28
C ALA A 8 -11.84 -3.09 -0.83
N ILE A 9 -12.11 -3.18 0.48
CA ILE A 9 -13.25 -3.93 1.01
C ILE A 9 -14.57 -3.34 0.49
N GLU A 10 -14.73 -2.03 0.56
CA GLU A 10 -15.97 -1.36 0.10
C GLU A 10 -16.23 -1.57 -1.40
N LEU A 11 -15.19 -1.57 -2.24
CA LEU A 11 -15.29 -1.83 -3.67
C LEU A 11 -15.63 -3.30 -3.96
N LEU A 12 -14.98 -4.24 -3.28
CA LEU A 12 -15.26 -5.66 -3.42
C LEU A 12 -16.70 -6.02 -3.00
N GLU A 13 -17.21 -5.41 -1.93
CA GLU A 13 -18.62 -5.56 -1.50
C GLU A 13 -19.62 -5.10 -2.57
N GLN A 14 -19.21 -4.20 -3.47
CA GLN A 14 -20.01 -3.71 -4.60
C GLN A 14 -19.78 -4.50 -5.88
N GLY A 15 -19.01 -5.59 -5.82
CA GLY A 15 -18.64 -6.40 -6.98
C GLY A 15 -17.75 -5.65 -7.98
N GLN A 16 -17.06 -4.58 -7.56
CA GLN A 16 -16.13 -3.83 -8.40
C GLN A 16 -14.75 -4.50 -8.41
N PRO A 17 -14.03 -4.45 -9.53
CA PRO A 17 -12.62 -4.84 -9.55
C PRO A 17 -11.80 -3.87 -8.70
N ILE A 18 -10.70 -4.37 -8.13
CA ILE A 18 -9.70 -3.57 -7.43
C ILE A 18 -8.34 -3.80 -8.06
N TYR A 19 -7.50 -2.77 -8.03
CA TYR A 19 -6.17 -2.80 -8.63
C TYR A 19 -5.11 -2.50 -7.59
N TYR A 20 -3.92 -3.05 -7.80
CA TYR A 20 -2.78 -2.83 -6.92
C TYR A 20 -1.55 -2.34 -7.65
N THR A 21 -0.70 -1.68 -6.90
CA THR A 21 0.69 -1.41 -7.27
C THR A 21 1.61 -1.88 -6.16
N GLY A 22 2.91 -1.74 -6.34
CA GLY A 22 3.92 -2.24 -5.40
C GLY A 22 4.54 -3.56 -5.84
N ALA A 23 5.76 -3.79 -5.39
CA ALA A 23 6.58 -4.90 -5.85
C ALA A 23 6.35 -6.16 -4.99
N HIS A 24 6.26 -7.31 -5.64
CA HIS A 24 6.19 -8.62 -4.96
C HIS A 24 7.55 -9.04 -4.35
N SER A 25 8.65 -8.49 -4.85
CA SER A 25 9.99 -8.64 -4.27
C SER A 25 10.74 -7.30 -4.36
N GLY A 26 11.66 -7.07 -3.44
CA GLY A 26 12.51 -5.86 -3.45
C GLY A 26 11.73 -4.55 -3.26
N ALA A 27 10.65 -4.56 -2.47
CA ALA A 27 9.94 -3.35 -2.12
C ALA A 27 10.89 -2.34 -1.44
N VAL A 28 10.90 -1.09 -1.91
CA VAL A 28 11.68 -0.01 -1.30
C VAL A 28 10.83 0.60 -0.19
N LEU A 29 11.17 0.27 1.05
CA LEU A 29 10.40 0.68 2.23
C LEU A 29 11.13 1.80 2.96
N ASN A 30 10.85 3.04 2.54
CA ASN A 30 11.31 4.25 3.22
C ASN A 30 10.22 5.32 3.17
N TYR A 31 10.43 6.40 3.90
CA TYR A 31 9.47 7.50 4.03
C TYR A 31 9.16 8.16 2.68
N GLU A 32 10.17 8.41 1.85
CA GLU A 32 10.03 9.12 0.59
C GLU A 32 9.19 8.33 -0.43
N GLU A 33 9.41 7.02 -0.54
CA GLU A 33 8.57 6.17 -1.38
C GLU A 33 7.15 6.03 -0.80
N GLY A 34 7.00 6.01 0.53
CA GLY A 34 5.69 6.08 1.19
C GLY A 34 4.92 7.33 0.78
N LEU A 35 5.54 8.51 0.90
CA LEU A 35 4.95 9.80 0.53
C LEU A 35 4.57 9.86 -0.96
N LYS A 36 5.44 9.37 -1.82
CA LYS A 36 5.17 9.27 -3.26
C LYS A 36 3.99 8.35 -3.56
N MET A 37 3.86 7.25 -2.83
CA MET A 37 2.77 6.29 -3.00
C MET A 37 1.47 6.70 -2.27
N SER A 38 1.48 7.72 -1.42
CA SER A 38 0.28 8.21 -0.69
C SER A 38 -0.81 8.72 -1.63
N LYS A 39 -0.43 9.10 -2.86
CA LYS A 39 -1.33 9.52 -3.95
C LYS A 39 -1.40 8.51 -5.11
N THR A 40 -1.15 7.23 -4.82
CA THR A 40 -1.26 6.17 -5.84
C THR A 40 -2.65 6.10 -6.44
N TRP A 41 -2.72 5.67 -7.71
CA TRP A 41 -3.98 5.39 -8.41
C TRP A 41 -4.63 4.07 -7.96
N ALA A 42 -3.84 3.18 -7.35
CA ALA A 42 -4.26 1.84 -6.96
C ALA A 42 -5.15 1.84 -5.72
N ASP A 43 -5.99 0.82 -5.58
CA ASP A 43 -6.87 0.66 -4.41
C ASP A 43 -6.13 0.07 -3.19
N TYR A 44 -5.01 -0.62 -3.42
CA TYR A 44 -4.09 -1.04 -2.38
C TYR A 44 -2.64 -1.13 -2.89
N ILE A 45 -1.71 -1.23 -1.94
CA ILE A 45 -0.28 -1.40 -2.19
C ILE A 45 0.13 -2.79 -1.72
N ASN A 46 0.77 -3.55 -2.60
CA ASN A 46 1.41 -4.80 -2.25
C ASN A 46 2.82 -4.52 -1.71
N VAL A 47 3.08 -4.96 -0.49
CA VAL A 47 4.40 -4.89 0.14
C VAL A 47 5.00 -6.29 0.18
N GLY A 48 5.75 -6.63 -0.86
CA GLY A 48 6.36 -7.94 -1.02
C GLY A 48 7.57 -8.16 -0.12
N MET A 49 7.34 -8.77 1.04
CA MET A 49 8.39 -9.20 1.98
C MET A 49 8.68 -10.71 1.93
N GLU A 50 7.83 -11.50 1.27
CA GLU A 50 8.00 -12.96 1.18
C GLU A 50 9.27 -13.34 0.40
N HIS A 51 9.54 -12.62 -0.69
CA HIS A 51 10.73 -12.79 -1.53
C HIS A 51 11.67 -11.58 -1.46
N GLY A 52 11.57 -10.79 -0.39
CA GLY A 52 12.37 -9.60 -0.12
C GLY A 52 13.02 -9.64 1.26
N ALA A 53 13.67 -8.54 1.65
CA ALA A 53 14.11 -8.39 3.03
C ALA A 53 12.88 -8.21 3.93
N PHE A 54 12.86 -8.92 5.06
CA PHE A 54 11.88 -8.69 6.12
C PHE A 54 12.27 -7.44 6.92
N ASP A 55 11.99 -6.27 6.34
CA ASP A 55 12.39 -4.97 6.89
C ASP A 55 11.20 -4.24 7.53
N MET A 56 11.01 -4.49 8.82
CA MET A 56 9.95 -3.85 9.61
C MET A 56 10.25 -2.38 9.94
N ALA A 57 11.53 -2.00 10.00
CA ALA A 57 11.92 -0.61 10.27
C ALA A 57 11.64 0.26 9.03
N GLY A 58 11.99 -0.23 7.85
CA GLY A 58 11.63 0.38 6.58
C GLY A 58 10.12 0.47 6.40
N LEU A 59 9.38 -0.58 6.77
CA LEU A 59 7.90 -0.56 6.72
C LEU A 59 7.31 0.54 7.60
N ASP A 60 7.80 0.73 8.84
CA ASP A 60 7.32 1.84 9.70
C ASP A 60 7.52 3.20 9.03
N GLN A 61 8.70 3.43 8.42
CA GLN A 61 8.99 4.68 7.71
C GLN A 61 8.09 4.86 6.48
N PHE A 62 7.91 3.81 5.69
CA PHE A 62 7.02 3.81 4.52
C PHE A 62 5.57 4.12 4.92
N MET A 63 5.08 3.51 6.00
CA MET A 63 3.72 3.76 6.50
C MET A 63 3.54 5.18 7.03
N ARG A 64 4.57 5.79 7.63
CA ARG A 64 4.55 7.22 7.99
C ARG A 64 4.41 8.10 6.75
N GLY A 65 5.20 7.84 5.71
CA GLY A 65 5.10 8.57 4.45
C GLY A 65 3.72 8.46 3.79
N LEU A 66 3.04 7.31 3.90
CA LEU A 66 1.67 7.15 3.35
C LEU A 66 0.61 8.04 4.03
N ILE A 67 0.85 8.47 5.26
CA ILE A 67 -0.09 9.29 6.04
C ILE A 67 0.07 10.78 5.70
N ASP A 68 1.31 11.20 5.43
CA ASP A 68 1.67 12.60 5.14
C ASP A 68 1.33 13.01 3.68
#